data_AF-A0A813TV33-F1
#
_entry.id   AF-A0A813TV33-F1
#
_cell.length_a   1.000
_cell.length_b   1.000
_cell.length_c   1.000
_cell.angle_alpha   90.00
_cell.angle_beta   90.00
_cell.angle_gamma   90.00
#
_symmetry.space_group_name_H-M   'P 1'
#
loop_
_entity.id
_entity.type
_entity.pdbx_description
1 polymer ?
#
loop_
_entity_poly.entity_id
_entity_poly.type
_entity_poly.pdbx_seq_one_letter_code
_entity_poly.pdbx_strand_id
1 'polypeptide(L)'
;MTNLLHRLNSLASDANFKLSCDILRSKLVPQEKSIIDLILTNNNPEQAEIILPDGRIFVWYFAIGSMINPISLYLRDLTPIISYPVICKDHKIVFRSPNGMADIEACLDAEFHGVVHLLTNEQMKHLDEIEFTYHRIKIKCIDYQGQYHTAYAYQMNIKDQLSGIPYERYLDIIVKGCEYYGVQSVYINRLKDEQPVIPRKQPANFQSFKDFLSDTYYSIDKLQKHNGDDPSLPLWVSINGKILEYAGLPPNDHPDYEVQQKFNTFVKQKLGGREVTNIAAKGLYDPLYKIPLNDEDICDEHRAQIEDYYYDTLGNPQNKLYWKPIGRLRQPDDSS
;
A
#
# COMPACT_ATOMS: atom_id res chain seq x y z
N MET A 1 26.84 16.62 13.30
CA MET A 1 25.40 16.95 13.28
C MET A 1 25.02 17.35 11.87
N THR A 2 24.68 16.37 11.03
CA THR A 2 24.15 16.63 9.69
C THR A 2 22.80 17.29 9.83
N ASN A 3 22.59 18.40 9.12
CA ASN A 3 21.35 19.16 9.08
C ASN A 3 20.18 18.21 8.75
N LEU A 4 19.43 17.78 9.76
CA LEU A 4 18.17 17.04 9.65
C LEU A 4 17.04 18.02 9.24
N LEU A 5 17.33 18.95 8.34
CA LEU A 5 16.38 19.96 7.89
C LEU A 5 15.31 19.25 7.06
N HIS A 6 14.19 18.96 7.73
CA HIS A 6 12.91 18.51 7.20
C HIS A 6 12.97 17.33 6.23
N ARG A 7 13.18 16.13 6.79
CA ARG A 7 13.11 14.84 6.08
C ARG A 7 11.79 14.57 5.35
N LEU A 8 10.71 15.23 5.75
CA LEU A 8 9.42 15.15 5.06
C LEU A 8 9.19 16.54 4.45
N ASN A 9 8.97 16.61 3.13
CA ASN A 9 8.51 17.84 2.48
C ASN A 9 7.07 18.13 2.94
N SER A 10 6.95 18.66 4.16
CA SER A 10 5.69 18.68 4.89
C SER A 10 4.67 19.57 4.19
N LEU A 11 5.05 20.70 3.62
CA LEU A 11 4.07 21.65 3.08
C LEU A 11 3.25 21.08 1.91
N ALA A 12 3.91 20.46 0.92
CA ALA A 12 3.20 19.89 -0.23
C ALA A 12 2.42 18.63 0.18
N SER A 13 3.04 17.76 0.97
CA SER A 13 2.42 16.53 1.52
C SER A 13 1.19 16.86 2.38
N ASP A 14 1.30 17.81 3.30
CA ASP A 14 0.22 18.27 4.18
C ASP A 14 -0.95 18.84 3.39
N ALA A 15 -0.66 19.69 2.39
CA ALA A 15 -1.69 20.33 1.56
C ALA A 15 -2.47 19.29 0.74
N ASN A 16 -1.76 18.36 0.07
CA ASN A 16 -2.37 17.32 -0.74
C ASN A 16 -3.09 16.28 0.12
N PHE A 17 -2.55 15.91 1.28
CA PHE A 17 -3.23 15.02 2.22
C PHE A 17 -4.53 15.64 2.72
N LYS A 18 -4.51 16.92 3.14
CA LYS A 18 -5.72 17.62 3.58
C LYS A 18 -6.78 17.67 2.48
N LEU A 19 -6.39 18.05 1.26
CA LEU A 19 -7.30 18.06 0.10
C LEU A 19 -7.90 16.67 -0.15
N SER A 20 -7.08 15.62 -0.06
CA SER A 20 -7.52 14.23 -0.23
C SER A 20 -8.53 13.82 0.84
N CYS A 21 -8.32 14.22 2.10
CA CYS A 21 -9.27 13.97 3.18
C CYS A 21 -10.61 14.68 2.95
N ASP A 22 -10.59 15.91 2.44
CA ASP A 22 -11.80 16.66 2.12
C ASP A 22 -12.58 16.03 0.95
N ILE A 23 -11.88 15.55 -0.08
CA ILE A 23 -12.47 14.76 -1.17
C ILE A 23 -13.07 13.45 -0.64
N LEU A 24 -12.37 12.75 0.25
CA LEU A 24 -12.86 11.51 0.83
C LEU A 24 -14.14 11.76 1.64
N ARG A 25 -14.15 12.79 2.49
CA ARG A 25 -15.30 13.14 3.33
C ARG A 25 -16.56 13.43 2.50
N SER A 26 -16.43 13.99 1.29
CA SER A 26 -17.57 14.23 0.41
C SER A 26 -18.08 12.99 -0.32
N LYS A 27 -17.25 11.94 -0.44
CA LYS A 27 -17.60 10.67 -1.08
C LYS A 27 -18.13 9.61 -0.10
N LEU A 28 -17.75 9.70 1.17
CA LEU A 28 -18.20 8.75 2.19
C LEU A 28 -19.63 9.06 2.63
N VAL A 29 -20.48 8.02 2.59
CA VAL A 29 -21.82 8.06 3.18
C VAL A 29 -21.67 7.82 4.68
N PRO A 30 -22.08 8.77 5.55
CA PRO A 30 -22.07 8.54 7.00
C PRO A 30 -22.95 7.35 7.35
N GLN A 31 -22.44 6.46 8.20
CA GLN A 31 -23.26 5.39 8.76
C GLN A 31 -24.31 5.98 9.70
N GLU A 32 -25.52 5.41 9.68
CA GLU A 32 -26.58 5.86 10.58
C GLU A 32 -26.15 5.66 12.04
N LYS A 33 -26.35 6.69 12.87
CA LYS A 33 -25.97 6.67 14.28
C LYS A 33 -26.60 5.48 15.04
N SER A 34 -27.85 5.14 14.72
CA SER A 34 -28.56 3.98 15.27
C SER A 34 -27.84 2.65 15.03
N ILE A 35 -27.22 2.49 13.85
CA ILE A 35 -26.45 1.28 13.52
C ILE A 35 -25.15 1.26 14.33
N ILE A 36 -24.46 2.40 14.44
CA ILE A 36 -23.25 2.52 15.26
C ILE A 36 -23.55 2.20 16.73
N ASP A 37 -24.61 2.78 17.28
CA ASP A 37 -25.02 2.56 18.68
C ASP A 37 -25.38 1.08 18.92
N LEU A 38 -26.08 0.44 17.97
CA LEU A 38 -26.37 -1.00 18.03
C LEU A 38 -25.07 -1.83 18.06
N ILE A 39 -24.10 -1.52 17.20
CA ILE A 39 -22.83 -2.25 17.15
C ILE A 39 -22.08 -2.09 18.47
N LEU A 40 -21.93 -0.86 18.95
CA LEU A 40 -21.17 -0.58 20.17
C LEU A 40 -21.82 -1.14 21.43
N THR A 41 -23.15 -1.23 21.49
CA THR A 41 -23.87 -1.86 22.62
C THR A 41 -23.59 -3.36 22.73
N ASN A 42 -23.22 -4.01 21.63
CA ASN A 42 -22.85 -5.43 21.60
C ASN A 42 -21.33 -5.65 21.66
N ASN A 43 -20.52 -4.59 21.81
CA ASN A 43 -19.07 -4.70 21.85
C ASN A 43 -18.59 -5.37 23.15
N ASN A 44 -17.74 -6.38 23.03
CA ASN A 44 -16.98 -6.93 24.15
C ASN A 44 -15.49 -6.56 23.98
N PRO A 45 -14.91 -5.71 24.84
CA PRO A 45 -13.52 -5.27 24.70
C PRO A 45 -12.50 -6.40 24.75
N GLU A 46 -12.85 -7.57 25.28
CA GLU A 46 -11.94 -8.74 25.31
C GLU A 46 -11.91 -9.50 23.98
N GLN A 47 -12.83 -9.22 23.06
CA GLN A 47 -12.95 -9.90 21.77
C GLN A 47 -12.62 -8.95 20.60
N ALA A 48 -11.97 -9.49 19.57
CA ALA A 48 -11.69 -8.75 18.33
C ALA A 48 -12.90 -8.67 17.39
N GLU A 49 -14.01 -9.32 17.74
CA GLU A 49 -15.20 -9.45 16.89
C GLU A 49 -16.44 -9.02 17.68
N ILE A 50 -17.35 -8.34 16.99
CA ILE A 50 -18.68 -8.00 17.49
C ILE A 50 -19.69 -8.78 16.65
N ILE A 51 -20.47 -9.64 17.30
CA ILE A 51 -21.52 -10.44 16.65
C ILE A 51 -22.86 -9.87 17.09
N LEU A 52 -23.64 -9.36 16.14
CA LEU A 52 -24.97 -8.83 16.42
C LEU A 52 -26.02 -9.95 16.54
N PRO A 53 -27.18 -9.69 17.18
CA PRO A 53 -28.26 -10.68 17.28
C PRO A 53 -28.79 -11.18 15.93
N ASP A 54 -28.64 -10.39 14.87
CA ASP A 54 -29.03 -10.76 13.49
C ASP A 54 -27.95 -11.55 12.73
N GLY A 55 -26.83 -11.86 13.38
CA GLY A 55 -25.71 -12.62 12.80
C GLY A 55 -24.70 -11.80 12.00
N ARG A 56 -24.88 -10.47 11.87
CA ARG A 56 -23.83 -9.61 11.29
C ARG A 56 -22.59 -9.60 12.18
N ILE A 57 -21.42 -9.62 11.55
CA ILE A 57 -20.11 -9.65 12.22
C ILE A 57 -19.32 -8.40 11.84
N PHE A 58 -18.76 -7.75 12.85
CA PHE A 58 -17.82 -6.64 12.73
C PHE A 58 -16.51 -7.00 13.41
N VAL A 59 -15.42 -6.44 12.93
CA VAL A 59 -14.07 -6.84 13.34
C VAL A 59 -13.24 -5.62 13.69
N TRP A 60 -12.62 -5.64 14.87
CA TRP A 60 -11.62 -4.67 15.28
C TRP A 60 -10.27 -5.02 14.65
N TYR A 61 -9.74 -4.10 13.85
CA TYR A 61 -8.46 -4.21 13.16
C TYR A 61 -7.50 -3.13 13.68
N PHE A 62 -6.36 -3.53 14.25
CA PHE A 62 -5.30 -2.63 14.67
C PHE A 62 -4.28 -2.40 13.54
N ALA A 63 -4.35 -1.22 12.93
CA ALA A 63 -3.42 -0.78 11.90
C ALA A 63 -2.17 -0.14 12.51
N ILE A 64 -1.01 -0.52 11.96
CA ILE A 64 0.32 -0.10 12.45
C ILE A 64 1.21 0.52 11.36
N GLY A 65 0.84 0.32 10.09
CA GLY A 65 1.58 0.78 8.92
C GLY A 65 0.74 1.69 8.04
N SER A 66 0.83 1.52 6.71
CA SER A 66 0.07 2.38 5.77
C SER A 66 -1.45 2.39 5.99
N MET A 67 -2.03 1.33 6.56
CA MET A 67 -3.47 1.28 6.86
C MET A 67 -3.90 2.19 8.01
N ILE A 68 -2.98 2.82 8.75
CA ILE A 68 -3.33 3.92 9.67
C ILE A 68 -3.86 5.12 8.87
N ASN A 69 -3.47 5.27 7.60
CA ASN A 69 -3.82 6.42 6.79
C ASN A 69 -5.23 6.25 6.15
N PRO A 70 -6.17 7.21 6.35
CA PRO A 70 -7.54 7.08 5.85
C PRO A 70 -7.61 7.03 4.31
N ILE A 71 -6.68 7.69 3.61
CA ILE A 71 -6.62 7.66 2.14
C ILE A 71 -6.12 6.29 1.67
N SER A 72 -5.11 5.73 2.32
CA SER A 72 -4.62 4.39 1.99
C SER A 72 -5.66 3.29 2.23
N LEU A 73 -6.47 3.41 3.27
CA LEU A 73 -7.64 2.53 3.48
C LEU A 73 -8.64 2.66 2.33
N TYR A 74 -9.06 3.89 2.02
CA TYR A 74 -10.06 4.13 0.99
C TYR A 74 -9.62 3.66 -0.40
N LEU A 75 -8.36 3.91 -0.78
CA LEU A 75 -7.81 3.47 -2.07
C LEU A 75 -7.68 1.94 -2.20
N ARG A 76 -7.89 1.22 -1.10
CA ARG A 76 -7.92 -0.25 -1.01
C ARG A 76 -9.31 -0.75 -0.65
N ASP A 77 -10.34 0.05 -0.94
CA ASP A 77 -11.75 -0.28 -0.74
C ASP A 77 -12.14 -0.61 0.71
N LEU A 78 -11.40 -0.04 1.67
CA LEU A 78 -11.68 -0.13 3.10
C LEU A 78 -12.22 1.20 3.61
N THR A 79 -13.40 1.15 4.22
CA THR A 79 -14.05 2.32 4.84
C THR A 79 -14.47 1.92 6.26
N PRO A 80 -13.64 2.21 7.27
CA PRO A 80 -13.98 1.91 8.65
C PRO A 80 -15.25 2.62 9.11
N ILE A 81 -16.03 1.93 9.95
CA ILE A 81 -17.22 2.48 10.61
C ILE A 81 -16.80 3.43 11.73
N ILE A 82 -15.78 3.04 12.49
CA ILE A 82 -15.22 3.77 13.62
C ILE A 82 -13.69 3.66 13.56
N SER A 83 -12.97 4.68 14.01
CA SER A 83 -11.53 4.61 14.18
C SER A 83 -11.07 5.47 15.36
N TYR A 84 -10.10 4.98 16.14
CA TYR A 84 -9.51 5.73 17.25
C TYR A 84 -8.08 5.28 17.55
N PRO A 85 -7.23 6.18 18.10
CA PRO A 85 -5.84 5.86 18.39
C PRO A 85 -5.73 4.99 19.65
N VAL A 86 -4.75 4.10 19.66
CA VAL A 86 -4.45 3.21 20.80
C VAL A 86 -2.94 3.04 21.00
N ILE A 87 -2.57 2.49 22.15
CA ILE A 87 -1.21 2.08 22.55
C ILE A 87 -1.17 0.55 22.58
N CYS A 88 -0.14 -0.05 21.99
CA CYS A 88 0.18 -1.46 22.15
C CYS A 88 1.42 -1.60 23.03
N LYS A 89 1.25 -2.24 24.20
CA LYS A 89 2.31 -2.49 25.18
C LYS A 89 2.98 -3.85 24.96
N ASP A 90 4.19 -3.98 25.48
CA ASP A 90 5.05 -5.17 25.42
C ASP A 90 5.39 -5.60 23.98
N HIS A 91 5.32 -4.64 23.06
CA HIS A 91 5.62 -4.81 21.66
C HIS A 91 6.30 -3.56 21.13
N LYS A 92 7.09 -3.72 20.07
CA LYS A 92 7.65 -2.62 19.29
C LYS A 92 7.25 -2.77 17.83
N ILE A 93 7.10 -1.64 17.15
CA ILE A 93 7.04 -1.61 15.70
C ILE A 93 8.46 -1.84 15.15
N VAL A 94 8.58 -2.72 14.16
CA VAL A 94 9.81 -2.94 13.41
C VAL A 94 9.52 -2.78 11.91
N PHE A 95 10.55 -2.56 11.12
CA PHE A 95 10.44 -2.52 9.67
C PHE A 95 11.26 -3.68 9.09
N ARG A 96 10.64 -4.44 8.19
CA ARG A 96 11.22 -5.63 7.57
C ARG A 96 11.14 -5.58 6.06
N SER A 97 11.84 -6.52 5.41
CA SER A 97 11.97 -6.62 3.95
C SER A 97 12.78 -5.47 3.33
N PRO A 98 13.26 -5.60 2.08
CA PRO A 98 14.00 -4.53 1.39
C PRO A 98 13.24 -3.20 1.29
N ASN A 99 11.91 -3.23 1.38
CA ASN A 99 11.06 -2.04 1.31
C ASN A 99 10.73 -1.41 2.67
N GLY A 100 11.18 -2.04 3.78
CA GLY A 100 10.93 -1.57 5.13
C GLY A 100 9.44 -1.45 5.45
N MET A 101 8.70 -2.54 5.30
CA MET A 101 7.28 -2.63 5.64
C MET A 101 7.12 -2.83 7.15
N ALA A 102 6.10 -2.21 7.75
CA ALA A 102 5.84 -2.29 9.18
C ALA A 102 5.45 -3.71 9.62
N ASP A 103 5.95 -4.13 10.77
CA ASP A 103 5.65 -5.41 11.41
C ASP A 103 5.71 -5.26 12.94
N ILE A 104 5.22 -6.27 13.66
CA ILE A 104 5.11 -6.27 15.13
C ILE A 104 6.12 -7.27 15.70
N GLU A 105 6.87 -6.86 16.71
CA GLU A 105 7.76 -7.74 17.46
C GLU A 105 7.47 -7.63 18.96
N ALA A 106 7.31 -8.76 19.64
CA ALA A 106 7.19 -8.79 21.09
C ALA A 106 8.48 -8.23 21.72
N CYS A 107 8.32 -7.28 22.64
CA CYS A 107 9.42 -6.61 23.31
C CYS A 107 8.91 -6.06 24.64
N LEU A 108 9.24 -6.75 25.74
CA LEU A 108 8.83 -6.35 27.09
C LEU A 108 9.22 -4.89 27.36
N ASP A 109 8.33 -4.15 28.03
CA ASP A 109 8.50 -2.74 28.39
C ASP A 109 8.59 -1.76 27.20
N ALA A 110 8.45 -2.24 25.96
CA ALA A 110 8.30 -1.38 24.79
C ALA A 110 6.83 -1.08 24.51
N GLU A 111 6.60 0.04 23.84
CA GLU A 111 5.28 0.36 23.31
C GLU A 111 5.36 1.11 21.99
N PHE A 112 4.31 0.95 21.20
CA PHE A 112 4.08 1.72 19.99
C PHE A 112 2.60 2.04 19.83
N HIS A 113 2.31 3.09 19.06
CA HIS A 113 0.94 3.58 18.88
C HIS A 113 0.49 3.27 17.46
N GLY A 114 -0.81 3.08 17.31
CA GLY A 114 -1.46 2.89 16.02
C GLY A 114 -2.93 3.30 16.09
N VAL A 115 -3.74 2.79 15.16
CA VAL A 115 -5.17 3.11 15.10
C VAL A 115 -5.96 1.81 14.99
N VAL A 116 -7.00 1.70 15.79
CA VAL A 116 -7.98 0.62 15.68
C VAL A 116 -9.12 1.08 14.78
N HIS A 117 -9.46 0.24 13.80
CA HIS A 117 -10.55 0.43 12.86
C HIS A 117 -11.63 -0.63 13.09
N LEU A 118 -12.90 -0.23 13.07
CA LEU A 118 -14.03 -1.16 13.02
C LEU A 118 -14.40 -1.42 11.57
N LEU A 119 -14.23 -2.65 11.11
CA LEU A 119 -14.55 -3.06 9.75
C LEU A 119 -15.74 -4.02 9.74
N THR A 120 -16.45 -4.10 8.61
CA THR A 120 -17.36 -5.23 8.38
C THR A 120 -16.55 -6.52 8.18
N ASN A 121 -17.16 -7.68 8.41
CA ASN A 121 -16.50 -8.96 8.12
C ASN A 121 -16.10 -9.12 6.64
N GLU A 122 -16.85 -8.53 5.72
CA GLU A 122 -16.51 -8.51 4.29
C GLU A 122 -15.23 -7.71 4.03
N GLN A 123 -15.14 -6.49 4.57
CA GLN A 123 -13.92 -5.68 4.49
C GLN A 123 -12.73 -6.37 5.15
N MET A 124 -12.95 -7.06 6.27
CA MET A 124 -11.88 -7.82 6.92
C MET A 124 -11.36 -8.95 6.03
N LYS A 125 -12.24 -9.71 5.37
CA LYS A 125 -11.86 -10.74 4.39
C LYS A 125 -11.10 -10.15 3.21
N HIS A 126 -11.53 -9.00 2.71
CA HIS A 126 -10.81 -8.31 1.66
C HIS A 126 -9.41 -7.88 2.10
N LEU A 127 -9.28 -7.40 3.34
CA LEU A 127 -7.98 -7.05 3.92
C LEU A 127 -7.06 -8.27 4.06
N ASP A 128 -7.58 -9.47 4.32
CA ASP A 128 -6.77 -10.69 4.30
C ASP A 128 -6.16 -11.00 2.94
N GLU A 129 -6.90 -10.74 1.86
CA GLU A 129 -6.42 -10.92 0.50
C GLU A 129 -5.30 -9.92 0.16
N ILE A 130 -5.39 -8.71 0.71
CA ILE A 130 -4.36 -7.67 0.58
C ILE A 130 -3.11 -8.06 1.38
N GLU A 131 -3.28 -8.50 2.62
CA GLU A 131 -2.20 -8.80 3.58
C GLU A 131 -1.74 -10.27 3.51
N PHE A 132 -1.82 -10.90 2.33
CA PHE A 132 -1.56 -12.33 2.12
C PHE A 132 -0.14 -12.80 2.53
N THR A 133 0.81 -11.87 2.70
CA THR A 133 2.18 -12.16 3.20
C THR A 133 2.28 -12.17 4.72
N TYR A 134 1.22 -11.78 5.42
CA TYR A 134 1.12 -11.72 6.87
C TYR A 134 0.14 -12.78 7.37
N HIS A 135 0.16 -13.01 8.68
CA HIS A 135 -0.87 -13.78 9.36
C HIS A 135 -1.55 -12.91 10.41
N ARG A 136 -2.84 -13.17 10.65
CA ARG A 136 -3.58 -12.48 11.69
C ARG A 136 -3.15 -12.96 13.07
N ILE A 137 -2.91 -12.01 13.96
CA ILE A 137 -2.68 -12.22 15.39
C ILE A 137 -3.70 -11.42 16.19
N LYS A 138 -4.05 -11.91 17.38
CA LYS A 138 -4.82 -11.11 18.35
C LYS A 138 -3.84 -10.31 19.20
N ILE A 139 -4.09 -9.02 19.34
CA ILE A 139 -3.26 -8.11 20.12
C ILE A 139 -4.12 -7.33 21.10
N LYS A 140 -3.57 -7.10 22.29
CA LYS A 140 -4.17 -6.22 23.30
C LYS A 140 -3.62 -4.81 23.12
N CYS A 141 -4.51 -3.85 23.12
CA CYS A 141 -4.18 -2.42 23.04
C CYS A 141 -4.99 -1.64 24.06
N ILE A 142 -4.59 -0.40 24.31
CA ILE A 142 -5.18 0.50 25.30
C ILE A 142 -5.51 1.81 24.59
N ASP A 143 -6.76 2.25 24.65
CA ASP A 143 -7.11 3.59 24.16
C ASP A 143 -6.55 4.69 25.07
N TYR A 144 -6.67 5.94 24.64
CA TYR A 144 -6.15 7.07 25.41
C TYR A 144 -7.01 7.43 26.63
N GLN A 145 -8.12 6.74 26.84
CA GLN A 145 -8.94 6.79 28.06
C GLN A 145 -8.54 5.70 29.06
N GLY A 146 -7.60 4.81 28.69
CA GLY A 146 -7.09 3.73 29.55
C GLY A 146 -7.90 2.43 29.49
N GLN A 147 -8.85 2.32 28.55
CA GLN A 147 -9.62 1.09 28.37
C GLN A 147 -8.87 0.11 27.45
N TYR A 148 -8.87 -1.17 27.84
CA TYR A 148 -8.27 -2.24 27.06
C TYR A 148 -9.22 -2.71 25.95
N HIS A 149 -8.63 -3.05 24.80
CA HIS A 149 -9.32 -3.64 23.65
C HIS A 149 -8.49 -4.77 23.05
N THR A 150 -9.13 -5.86 22.65
CA THR A 150 -8.55 -6.90 21.80
C THR A 150 -8.89 -6.59 20.33
N ALA A 151 -7.90 -6.59 19.45
CA ALA A 151 -8.08 -6.41 18.02
C ALA A 151 -7.23 -7.43 17.24
N TYR A 152 -7.56 -7.65 15.96
CA TYR A 152 -6.65 -8.34 15.06
C TYR A 152 -5.60 -7.37 14.52
N ALA A 153 -4.36 -7.82 14.45
CA ALA A 153 -3.29 -7.17 13.70
C ALA A 153 -2.66 -8.17 12.72
N TYR A 154 -1.84 -7.68 11.80
CA TYR A 154 -1.09 -8.52 10.88
C TYR A 154 0.38 -8.56 11.29
N GLN A 155 0.94 -9.77 11.31
CA GLN A 155 2.35 -10.00 11.63
C GLN A 155 3.00 -10.84 10.52
N MET A 156 4.23 -10.51 10.16
CA MET A 156 5.00 -11.31 9.19
C MET A 156 5.47 -12.62 9.84
N ASN A 157 5.67 -13.67 9.04
CA ASN A 157 6.33 -14.86 9.54
C ASN A 157 7.83 -14.56 9.76
N ILE A 158 8.26 -14.50 11.02
CA ILE A 158 9.56 -13.96 11.47
C ILE A 158 10.76 -14.74 10.94
N LYS A 159 10.59 -16.02 10.59
CA LYS A 159 11.70 -16.99 10.46
C LYS A 159 12.79 -16.59 9.47
N ASP A 160 12.53 -15.71 8.49
CA ASP A 160 13.48 -15.42 7.41
C ASP A 160 13.56 -13.94 7.00
N GLN A 161 13.12 -12.99 7.84
CA GLN A 161 13.01 -11.59 7.41
C GLN A 161 14.08 -10.67 7.99
N LEU A 162 14.93 -10.16 7.10
CA LEU A 162 15.93 -9.13 7.38
C LEU A 162 15.26 -7.82 7.84
N SER A 163 15.88 -7.14 8.80
CA SER A 163 15.54 -5.76 9.15
C SER A 163 15.63 -4.86 7.91
N GLY A 164 14.63 -4.01 7.73
CA GLY A 164 14.52 -3.07 6.63
C GLY A 164 14.49 -1.63 7.14
N ILE A 165 14.76 -0.69 6.24
CA ILE A 165 14.57 0.74 6.48
C ILE A 165 13.39 1.18 5.62
N PRO A 166 12.33 1.78 6.20
CA PRO A 166 11.19 2.23 5.42
C PRO A 166 11.60 3.35 4.46
N TYR A 167 10.98 3.40 3.29
CA TYR A 167 11.06 4.59 2.45
C TYR A 167 10.39 5.77 3.15
N GLU A 168 10.93 6.97 2.95
CA GLU A 168 10.40 8.22 3.49
C GLU A 168 8.92 8.41 3.12
N ARG A 169 8.52 8.04 1.89
CA ARG A 169 7.10 7.97 1.47
C ARG A 169 6.25 7.15 2.43
N TYR A 170 6.69 5.95 2.77
CA TYR A 170 5.93 5.03 3.62
C TYR A 170 5.79 5.58 5.04
N LEU A 171 6.85 6.16 5.59
CA LEU A 171 6.80 6.80 6.90
C LEU A 171 5.88 8.03 6.91
N ASP A 172 5.88 8.84 5.84
CA ASP A 172 4.99 9.99 5.70
C ASP A 172 3.51 9.58 5.75
N ILE A 173 3.15 8.49 5.06
CA ILE A 173 1.79 7.92 5.10
C ILE A 173 1.39 7.58 6.54
N ILE A 174 2.25 6.87 7.27
CA ILE A 174 2.02 6.48 8.67
C ILE A 174 1.82 7.72 9.54
N VAL A 175 2.75 8.67 9.47
CA VAL A 175 2.73 9.91 10.23
C VAL A 175 1.44 10.70 9.97
N LYS A 176 1.05 10.86 8.70
CA LYS A 176 -0.18 11.58 8.32
C LYS A 176 -1.43 10.90 8.85
N GLY A 177 -1.47 9.57 8.84
CA GLY A 177 -2.54 8.81 9.45
C GLY A 177 -2.59 8.99 10.97
N CYS A 178 -1.44 8.94 11.64
CA CYS A 178 -1.32 9.20 13.07
C CYS A 178 -1.81 10.61 13.42
N GLU A 179 -1.41 11.63 12.66
CA GLU A 179 -1.88 13.01 12.82
C GLU A 179 -3.39 13.12 12.63
N TYR A 180 -3.94 12.50 11.58
CA TYR A 180 -5.37 12.53 11.27
C TYR A 180 -6.23 11.96 12.39
N TYR A 181 -5.83 10.83 12.98
CA TYR A 181 -6.56 10.16 14.05
C TYR A 181 -6.19 10.64 15.46
N GLY A 182 -5.32 11.65 15.59
CA GLY A 182 -4.97 12.24 16.89
C GLY A 182 -4.12 11.32 17.77
N VAL A 183 -3.24 10.51 17.18
CA VAL A 183 -2.19 9.78 17.91
C VAL A 183 -1.32 10.78 18.69
N GLN A 184 -0.87 10.40 19.88
CA GLN A 184 -0.08 11.29 20.75
C GLN A 184 1.14 11.88 20.03
N SER A 185 1.32 13.20 20.16
CA SER A 185 2.38 13.95 19.47
C SER A 185 3.78 13.50 19.83
N VAL A 186 4.00 13.02 21.06
CA VAL A 186 5.31 12.48 21.50
C VAL A 186 5.71 11.28 20.63
N TYR A 187 4.78 10.35 20.36
CA TYR A 187 5.03 9.21 19.48
C TYR A 187 5.23 9.63 18.02
N ILE A 188 4.44 10.59 17.53
CA ILE A 188 4.57 11.12 16.17
C ILE A 188 5.95 11.79 15.97
N ASN A 189 6.40 12.59 16.94
CA ASN A 189 7.70 13.24 16.89
C ASN A 189 8.83 12.20 16.93
N ARG A 190 8.70 11.16 17.78
CA ARG A 190 9.63 10.02 17.78
C ARG A 190 9.75 9.37 16.40
N LEU A 191 8.63 9.11 15.72
CA LEU A 191 8.65 8.59 14.35
C LEU A 191 9.37 9.54 13.38
N LYS A 192 9.09 10.85 13.43
CA LYS A 192 9.70 11.83 12.53
C LYS A 192 11.21 12.00 12.74
N ASP A 193 11.63 12.00 14.01
CA ASP A 193 12.98 12.42 14.40
C ASP A 193 13.95 11.22 14.50
N GLU A 194 13.47 10.08 14.98
CA GLU A 194 14.33 8.94 15.32
C GLU A 194 14.31 7.82 14.29
N GLN A 195 13.19 7.60 13.58
CA GLN A 195 13.07 6.49 12.63
C GLN A 195 13.99 6.71 11.40
N PRO A 196 14.93 5.79 11.11
CA PRO A 196 15.69 5.84 9.87
C PRO A 196 14.76 5.67 8.66
N VAL A 197 15.07 6.38 7.57
CA VAL A 197 14.33 6.30 6.30
C VAL A 197 15.27 6.27 5.10
N ILE A 198 14.83 5.61 4.03
CA ILE A 198 15.41 5.77 2.69
C ILE A 198 14.74 7.01 2.05
N PRO A 199 15.50 8.08 1.74
CA PRO A 199 14.92 9.31 1.18
C PRO A 199 14.16 9.06 -0.12
N ARG A 200 13.14 9.88 -0.39
CA ARG A 200 12.47 9.88 -1.69
C ARG A 200 13.46 10.21 -2.80
N LYS A 201 13.43 9.42 -3.87
CA LYS A 201 14.18 9.71 -5.10
C LYS A 201 13.63 11.01 -5.69
N GLN A 202 14.51 11.93 -6.09
CA GLN A 202 14.11 13.19 -6.71
C GLN A 202 13.65 12.93 -8.16
N PRO A 203 12.69 13.70 -8.72
CA PRO A 203 12.17 13.47 -10.06
C PRO A 203 13.24 13.40 -11.16
N ALA A 204 14.28 14.23 -11.06
CA ALA A 204 15.41 14.22 -12.00
C ALA A 204 16.20 12.91 -12.03
N ASN A 205 16.06 12.07 -10.99
CA ASN A 205 16.74 10.78 -10.86
C ASN A 205 15.81 9.61 -11.19
N PHE A 206 14.53 9.84 -11.51
CA PHE A 206 13.62 8.77 -11.89
C PHE A 206 14.14 8.04 -13.13
N GLN A 207 14.15 6.72 -13.04
CA GLN A 207 14.48 5.83 -14.12
C GLN A 207 13.26 5.62 -15.00
N SER A 208 13.52 5.31 -16.27
CA SER A 208 12.49 5.05 -17.25
C SER A 208 12.97 3.94 -18.18
N PHE A 209 12.04 3.13 -18.67
CA PHE A 209 12.34 2.14 -19.69
C PHE A 209 12.66 2.88 -21.01
N LYS A 210 13.84 2.64 -21.59
CA LYS A 210 14.34 3.41 -22.77
C LYS A 210 14.71 2.52 -23.97
N ASP A 211 14.73 1.20 -23.80
CA ASP A 211 15.28 0.25 -24.77
C ASP A 211 14.23 -0.30 -25.76
N PHE A 212 13.36 0.56 -26.30
CA PHE A 212 12.34 0.17 -27.28
C PHE A 212 12.33 1.09 -28.50
N LEU A 213 11.79 0.59 -29.62
CA LEU A 213 11.63 1.36 -30.84
C LEU A 213 10.57 2.45 -30.62
N SER A 214 10.97 3.72 -30.67
CA SER A 214 10.09 4.88 -30.42
C SER A 214 8.85 4.91 -31.30
N ASP A 215 8.91 4.27 -32.47
CA ASP A 215 7.89 4.32 -33.50
C ASP A 215 6.93 3.10 -33.45
N THR A 216 7.08 2.23 -32.44
CA THR A 216 6.23 1.05 -32.27
C THR A 216 5.11 1.34 -31.28
N TYR A 217 3.88 1.33 -31.77
CA TYR A 217 2.67 1.58 -31.00
C TYR A 217 1.70 0.41 -31.05
N TYR A 218 1.00 0.18 -29.95
CA TYR A 218 0.00 -0.86 -29.80
C TYR A 218 -1.32 -0.25 -29.29
N SER A 219 -2.45 -0.81 -29.70
CA SER A 219 -3.75 -0.44 -29.15
C SER A 219 -4.00 -1.09 -27.79
N ILE A 220 -4.92 -0.51 -27.01
CA ILE A 220 -5.40 -1.10 -25.75
C ILE A 220 -5.98 -2.49 -25.98
N ASP A 221 -6.78 -2.68 -27.04
CA ASP A 221 -7.35 -4.00 -27.39
C ASP A 221 -6.26 -5.05 -27.66
N LYS A 222 -5.14 -4.63 -28.26
CA LYS A 222 -4.01 -5.53 -28.47
C LYS A 222 -3.35 -5.87 -27.14
N LEU A 223 -3.08 -4.88 -26.29
CA LEU A 223 -2.54 -5.12 -24.94
C LEU A 223 -3.41 -6.12 -24.15
N GLN A 224 -4.74 -5.96 -24.16
CA GLN A 224 -5.67 -6.82 -23.41
C GLN A 224 -5.63 -8.31 -23.83
N LYS A 225 -5.28 -8.61 -25.08
CA LYS A 225 -5.10 -10.01 -25.54
C LYS A 225 -3.87 -10.68 -24.92
N HIS A 226 -2.89 -9.89 -24.49
CA HIS A 226 -1.65 -10.35 -23.86
C HIS A 226 -1.77 -10.41 -22.33
N ASN A 227 -2.92 -10.85 -21.82
CA ASN A 227 -3.19 -10.98 -20.38
C ASN A 227 -2.67 -12.28 -19.75
N GLY A 228 -2.15 -13.19 -20.58
CA GLY A 228 -1.63 -14.50 -20.19
C GLY A 228 -2.65 -15.64 -20.20
N ASP A 229 -3.92 -15.40 -20.56
CA ASP A 229 -4.94 -16.45 -20.68
C ASP A 229 -4.70 -17.35 -21.91
N ASP A 230 -4.26 -16.75 -23.02
CA ASP A 230 -3.80 -17.47 -24.21
C ASP A 230 -2.31 -17.81 -24.08
N PRO A 231 -1.93 -19.08 -23.91
CA PRO A 231 -0.53 -19.48 -23.76
C PRO A 231 0.30 -19.32 -25.05
N SER A 232 -0.34 -19.08 -26.19
CA SER A 232 0.36 -18.79 -27.46
C SER A 232 0.82 -17.33 -27.58
N LEU A 233 0.32 -16.45 -26.71
CA LEU A 233 0.69 -15.04 -26.67
C LEU A 233 1.62 -14.76 -25.48
N PRO A 234 2.66 -13.93 -25.64
CA PRO A 234 3.46 -13.49 -24.52
C PRO A 234 2.63 -12.63 -23.57
N LEU A 235 2.99 -12.62 -22.28
CA LEU A 235 2.37 -11.77 -21.27
C LEU A 235 2.89 -10.35 -21.39
N TRP A 236 2.01 -9.36 -21.51
CA TRP A 236 2.35 -7.95 -21.56
C TRP A 236 1.79 -7.19 -20.37
N VAL A 237 2.49 -6.12 -19.98
CA VAL A 237 1.97 -5.07 -19.09
C VAL A 237 2.33 -3.71 -19.68
N SER A 238 1.50 -2.70 -19.46
CA SER A 238 1.84 -1.32 -19.78
C SER A 238 2.07 -0.52 -18.50
N ILE A 239 3.16 0.24 -18.45
CA ILE A 239 3.55 1.08 -17.32
C ILE A 239 3.90 2.46 -17.86
N ASN A 240 3.14 3.46 -17.44
CA ASN A 240 3.27 4.83 -17.94
C ASN A 240 3.28 4.87 -19.48
N GLY A 241 2.34 4.12 -20.09
CA GLY A 241 2.20 4.00 -21.54
C GLY A 241 3.28 3.18 -22.26
N LYS A 242 4.25 2.59 -21.55
CA LYS A 242 5.29 1.75 -22.13
C LYS A 242 4.95 0.28 -21.95
N ILE A 243 4.97 -0.48 -23.04
CA ILE A 243 4.63 -1.90 -23.01
C ILE A 243 5.89 -2.72 -22.75
N LEU A 244 5.84 -3.52 -21.69
CA LEU A 244 6.84 -4.52 -21.34
C LEU A 244 6.30 -5.90 -21.67
N GLU A 245 7.10 -6.67 -22.39
CA GLU A 245 6.86 -8.08 -22.69
C GLU A 245 7.65 -8.97 -21.75
N TYR A 246 6.99 -9.98 -21.18
CA TYR A 246 7.63 -11.02 -20.41
C TYR A 246 8.22 -12.09 -21.33
N ALA A 247 9.53 -12.34 -21.23
CA ALA A 247 10.27 -13.28 -22.05
C ALA A 247 9.97 -14.77 -21.75
N GLY A 248 9.18 -15.03 -20.70
CA GLY A 248 8.81 -16.38 -20.27
C GLY A 248 9.59 -16.85 -19.04
N LEU A 249 9.23 -18.04 -18.55
CA LEU A 249 9.93 -18.67 -17.44
C LEU A 249 11.29 -19.21 -17.92
N PRO A 250 12.34 -19.10 -17.09
CA PRO A 250 13.59 -19.80 -17.39
C PRO A 250 13.37 -21.34 -17.30
N PRO A 251 14.35 -22.15 -17.72
CA PRO A 251 14.34 -23.59 -17.47
C PRO A 251 14.14 -23.94 -15.98
N ASN A 252 13.53 -25.10 -15.69
CA ASN A 252 13.20 -25.52 -14.32
C ASN A 252 14.41 -25.66 -13.38
N ASP A 253 15.60 -25.88 -13.95
CA ASP A 253 16.87 -25.99 -13.23
C ASP A 253 17.58 -24.64 -13.04
N HIS A 254 17.03 -23.55 -13.58
CA HIS A 254 17.56 -22.21 -13.36
C HIS A 254 17.31 -21.73 -11.92
N PRO A 255 18.29 -21.08 -11.26
CA PRO A 255 18.16 -20.65 -9.86
C PRO A 255 16.97 -19.69 -9.61
N ASP A 256 16.55 -18.93 -10.62
CA ASP A 256 15.42 -18.00 -10.50
C ASP A 256 14.04 -18.62 -10.80
N TYR A 257 13.95 -19.89 -11.20
CA TYR A 257 12.71 -20.47 -11.73
C TYR A 257 11.51 -20.30 -10.78
N GLU A 258 11.67 -20.66 -9.50
CA GLU A 258 10.58 -20.57 -8.53
C GLU A 258 10.14 -19.12 -8.26
N VAL A 259 11.10 -18.19 -8.21
CA VAL A 259 10.83 -16.76 -8.00
C VAL A 259 10.08 -16.19 -9.20
N GLN A 260 10.54 -16.48 -10.41
CA GLN A 260 9.89 -16.04 -11.64
C GLN A 260 8.53 -16.71 -11.85
N GLN A 261 8.34 -17.96 -11.43
CA GLN A 261 7.04 -18.63 -11.50
C GLN A 261 6.00 -17.94 -10.61
N LYS A 262 6.36 -17.61 -9.36
CA LYS A 262 5.50 -16.85 -8.44
C LYS A 262 5.21 -15.45 -8.98
N PHE A 263 6.25 -14.77 -9.47
CA PHE A 263 6.12 -13.43 -10.04
C PHE A 263 5.22 -13.41 -11.28
N ASN A 264 5.46 -14.31 -12.24
CA ASN A 264 4.61 -14.48 -13.43
C ASN A 264 3.16 -14.77 -13.06
N THR A 265 2.92 -15.60 -12.04
CA THR A 265 1.56 -15.91 -11.56
C THR A 265 0.86 -14.65 -11.06
N PHE A 266 1.55 -13.86 -10.23
CA PHE A 266 1.04 -12.58 -9.74
C PHE A 266 0.76 -11.59 -10.88
N VAL A 267 1.73 -11.40 -11.78
CA VAL A 267 1.60 -10.45 -12.90
C VAL A 267 0.45 -10.87 -13.80
N LYS A 268 0.38 -12.14 -14.20
CA LYS A 268 -0.74 -12.67 -15.01
C LYS A 268 -2.09 -12.40 -14.36
N GLN A 269 -2.24 -12.67 -13.06
CA GLN A 269 -3.51 -12.52 -12.36
C GLN A 269 -3.93 -11.07 -12.11
N LYS A 270 -2.97 -10.17 -11.87
CA LYS A 270 -3.26 -8.82 -11.36
C LYS A 270 -3.01 -7.71 -12.37
N LEU A 271 -2.03 -7.89 -13.26
CA LEU A 271 -1.48 -6.83 -14.10
C LEU A 271 -1.52 -7.14 -15.61
N GLY A 272 -1.57 -8.41 -15.99
CA GLY A 272 -1.49 -8.87 -17.38
C GLY A 272 -2.52 -8.21 -18.28
N GLY A 273 -2.05 -7.70 -19.41
CA GLY A 273 -2.86 -7.05 -20.43
C GLY A 273 -3.49 -5.72 -20.00
N ARG A 274 -2.90 -5.03 -19.01
CA ARG A 274 -3.42 -3.76 -18.46
C ARG A 274 -2.38 -2.66 -18.48
N GLU A 275 -2.86 -1.42 -18.51
CA GLU A 275 -2.08 -0.25 -18.09
C GLU A 275 -2.15 -0.16 -16.57
N VAL A 276 -1.01 -0.38 -15.92
CA VAL A 276 -0.94 -0.61 -14.47
C VAL A 276 -0.75 0.68 -13.68
N THR A 277 -0.49 1.82 -14.32
CA THR A 277 -0.18 3.08 -13.63
C THR A 277 -1.26 3.47 -12.63
N ASN A 278 -2.54 3.41 -13.01
CA ASN A 278 -3.64 3.77 -12.12
C ASN A 278 -3.76 2.79 -10.93
N ILE A 279 -3.60 1.49 -11.18
CA ILE A 279 -3.65 0.44 -10.15
C ILE A 279 -2.50 0.66 -9.16
N ALA A 280 -1.30 0.93 -9.68
CA ALA A 280 -0.11 1.16 -8.90
C ALA A 280 -0.19 2.47 -8.11
N ALA A 281 -0.73 3.56 -8.67
CA ALA A 281 -0.91 4.81 -7.97
C ALA A 281 -1.75 4.66 -6.70
N LYS A 282 -2.79 3.82 -6.74
CA LYS A 282 -3.61 3.48 -5.57
C LYS A 282 -2.82 2.69 -4.53
N GLY A 283 -2.12 1.64 -4.96
CA GLY A 283 -1.34 0.78 -4.06
C GLY A 283 -0.10 1.44 -3.45
N LEU A 284 0.55 2.31 -4.25
CA LEU A 284 1.79 3.04 -3.94
C LEU A 284 1.53 4.50 -3.56
N TYR A 285 0.30 4.84 -3.15
CA TYR A 285 -0.11 6.17 -2.73
C TYR A 285 1.04 6.97 -2.07
N ASP A 286 1.27 8.19 -2.54
CA ASP A 286 2.23 9.12 -1.97
C ASP A 286 1.48 10.42 -1.62
N PRO A 287 1.50 10.86 -0.35
CA PRO A 287 0.92 12.14 0.07
C PRO A 287 1.44 13.36 -0.71
N LEU A 288 2.58 13.25 -1.42
CA LEU A 288 3.09 14.31 -2.29
C LEU A 288 2.20 14.62 -3.50
N TYR A 289 1.35 13.70 -3.93
CA TYR A 289 0.48 13.89 -5.10
C TYR A 289 -1.00 13.92 -4.71
N LYS A 290 -1.83 14.33 -5.67
CA LYS A 290 -3.29 14.23 -5.54
C LYS A 290 -3.72 12.78 -5.39
N ILE A 291 -4.83 12.56 -4.69
CA ILE A 291 -5.45 11.24 -4.56
C ILE A 291 -5.79 10.66 -5.96
N PRO A 292 -5.27 9.48 -6.33
CA PRO A 292 -5.45 8.91 -7.67
C PRO A 292 -6.79 8.18 -7.79
N LEU A 293 -7.88 8.95 -7.91
CA LEU A 293 -9.21 8.37 -8.10
C LEU A 293 -9.43 7.97 -9.56
N ASN A 294 -8.95 8.81 -10.47
CA ASN A 294 -9.08 8.66 -11.91
C ASN A 294 -7.72 8.98 -12.59
N ASP A 295 -7.60 8.67 -13.88
CA ASP A 295 -6.38 8.89 -14.69
C ASP A 295 -5.92 10.36 -14.71
N GLU A 296 -6.87 11.29 -14.68
CA GLU A 296 -6.63 12.74 -14.68
C GLU A 296 -6.01 13.25 -13.37
N ASP A 297 -6.13 12.49 -12.27
CA ASP A 297 -5.55 12.85 -10.98
C ASP A 297 -4.04 12.55 -10.92
N ILE A 298 -3.53 11.76 -11.87
CA ILE A 298 -2.14 11.30 -11.90
C ILE A 298 -1.33 12.16 -12.86
N CYS A 299 -0.64 13.15 -12.30
CA CYS A 299 0.28 14.01 -13.04
C CYS A 299 1.49 13.23 -13.58
N ASP A 300 2.18 13.79 -14.58
CA ASP A 300 3.35 13.17 -15.22
C ASP A 300 4.45 12.77 -14.24
N GLU A 301 4.68 13.59 -13.21
CA GLU A 301 5.67 13.29 -12.17
C GLU A 301 5.28 12.04 -11.36
N HIS A 302 4.02 11.90 -10.98
CA HIS A 302 3.52 10.72 -10.28
C HIS A 302 3.58 9.47 -11.19
N ARG A 303 3.24 9.61 -12.48
CA ARG A 303 3.40 8.52 -13.45
C ARG A 303 4.86 8.09 -13.60
N ALA A 304 5.79 9.04 -13.64
CA ALA A 304 7.22 8.77 -13.71
C ALA A 304 7.75 8.12 -12.42
N GLN A 305 7.26 8.52 -11.23
CA GLN A 305 7.60 7.86 -9.97
C GLN A 305 7.13 6.40 -9.95
N ILE A 306 5.92 6.12 -10.44
CA ILE A 306 5.39 4.75 -10.54
C ILE A 306 6.24 3.91 -11.51
N GLU A 307 6.61 4.48 -12.65
CA GLU A 307 7.51 3.83 -13.59
C GLU A 307 8.87 3.53 -12.95
N ASP A 308 9.46 4.48 -12.24
CA ASP A 308 10.73 4.31 -11.52
C ASP A 308 10.66 3.17 -10.48
N TYR A 309 9.56 3.07 -9.72
CA TYR A 309 9.32 1.96 -8.79
C TYR A 309 9.32 0.61 -9.51
N TYR A 310 8.61 0.51 -10.65
CA TYR A 310 8.65 -0.69 -11.46
C TYR A 310 9.99 -0.91 -12.16
N TYR A 311 10.75 0.14 -12.46
CA TYR A 311 12.09 0.00 -13.01
C TYR A 311 13.02 -0.68 -12.01
N ASP A 312 12.97 -0.31 -10.73
CA ASP A 312 13.78 -0.95 -9.69
C ASP A 312 13.44 -2.45 -9.53
N THR A 313 12.18 -2.83 -9.85
CA THR A 313 11.72 -4.23 -9.80
C THR A 313 11.98 -4.99 -11.10
N LEU A 314 11.59 -4.46 -12.26
CA LEU A 314 11.59 -5.15 -13.56
C LEU A 314 12.82 -4.80 -14.41
N GLY A 315 13.30 -3.58 -14.28
CA GLY A 315 14.42 -3.02 -15.02
C GLY A 315 15.77 -3.17 -14.32
N ASN A 316 15.86 -3.87 -13.19
CA ASN A 316 17.17 -4.16 -12.59
C ASN A 316 17.94 -5.21 -13.43
N PRO A 317 19.28 -5.29 -13.32
CA PRO A 317 20.09 -6.17 -14.16
C PRO A 317 19.67 -7.65 -14.15
N GLN A 318 19.15 -8.16 -13.04
CA GLN A 318 18.65 -9.53 -12.94
C GLN A 318 17.34 -9.72 -13.72
N ASN A 319 16.40 -8.79 -13.56
CA ASN A 319 15.06 -8.90 -14.16
C ASN A 319 14.97 -8.40 -15.61
N LYS A 320 15.95 -7.63 -16.10
CA LYS A 320 16.07 -7.25 -17.52
C LYS A 320 16.16 -8.46 -18.47
N LEU A 321 16.55 -9.63 -17.96
CA LEU A 321 16.56 -10.88 -18.75
C LEU A 321 15.14 -11.39 -19.05
N TYR A 322 14.17 -11.04 -18.21
CA TYR A 322 12.80 -11.53 -18.30
C TYR A 322 11.82 -10.47 -18.80
N TRP A 323 12.17 -9.19 -18.74
CA TRP A 323 11.29 -8.10 -19.14
C TRP A 323 11.94 -7.23 -20.20
N LYS A 324 11.29 -7.13 -21.36
CA LYS A 324 11.76 -6.34 -22.47
C LYS A 324 10.73 -5.26 -22.84
N PRO A 325 11.11 -3.98 -22.88
CA PRO A 325 10.23 -2.97 -23.45
C PRO A 325 10.12 -3.17 -24.96
N ILE A 326 8.89 -3.19 -25.49
CA ILE A 326 8.63 -3.50 -26.91
C ILE A 326 7.95 -2.35 -27.68
N GLY A 327 7.45 -1.33 -27.00
CA GLY A 327 6.85 -0.15 -27.62
C GLY A 327 5.97 0.62 -26.65
N ARG A 328 5.01 1.37 -27.19
CA ARG A 328 4.10 2.23 -26.42
C ARG A 328 2.64 1.93 -26.70
N LEU A 329 1.76 2.31 -25.78
CA LEU A 329 0.35 2.47 -26.08
C LEU A 329 0.15 3.68 -26.98
N ARG A 330 -0.66 3.53 -28.04
CA ARG A 330 -1.09 4.64 -28.88
C ARG A 330 -1.97 5.59 -28.05
N GLN A 331 -1.62 6.87 -27.99
CA GLN A 331 -2.47 7.86 -27.33
C GLN A 331 -3.67 8.17 -28.24
N PRO A 332 -4.86 8.48 -27.69
CA PRO A 332 -6.03 8.85 -28.48
C PRO A 332 -5.75 9.97 -29.49
N ASP A 333 -4.89 10.91 -29.11
CA ASP A 333 -4.58 12.14 -29.87
C ASP A 333 -3.56 11.92 -31.01
N ASP A 334 -2.90 10.77 -31.07
CA ASP A 334 -1.90 10.44 -32.12
C ASP A 334 -2.54 10.07 -33.47
N SER A 335 -3.84 10.31 -33.64
CA SER A 335 -4.64 9.92 -34.82
C SER A 335 -4.79 11.03 -35.86
N SER A 336 -4.05 12.14 -35.73
CA SER A 336 -4.15 13.32 -36.59
C SER A 336 -3.10 13.39 -37.71
#